data_AF-A0A9D4QT61-F1
#
_entry.id   AF-A0A9D4QT61-F1
#
_cell.length_a   1.000
_cell.length_b   1.000
_cell.length_c   1.000
_cell.angle_alpha   90.00
_cell.angle_beta   90.00
_cell.angle_gamma   90.00
#
_symmetry.space_group_name_H-M   'P 1'
#
loop_
_entity.id
_entity.type
_entity.pdbx_description
1 polymer ?
#
loop_
_entity_poly.entity_id
_entity_poly.type
_entity_poly.pdbx_seq_one_letter_code
_entity_poly.pdbx_strand_id
1 'polypeptide(L)' 'MSKAESKEIHHIEPTLLDEYLATFLLSLKKSNVTDFEPSSLRGIIASVDRYLKRHRYGC' A
#
# COMPACT_ATOMS: atom_id res chain seq x y z
N MET A 1 -25.16 -10.83 -4.03
CA MET A 1 -23.79 -10.51 -3.57
C MET A 1 -23.46 -9.12 -4.07
N SER A 2 -23.49 -8.12 -3.19
CA SER A 2 -23.04 -6.77 -3.55
C SER A 2 -21.54 -6.83 -3.80
N LYS A 3 -21.13 -6.44 -5.01
CA LYS A 3 -19.72 -6.20 -5.36
C LYS A 3 -19.26 -5.09 -4.43
N ALA A 4 -18.43 -5.42 -3.43
CA ALA A 4 -17.79 -4.40 -2.61
C ALA A 4 -17.05 -3.48 -3.57
N GLU A 5 -17.54 -2.26 -3.75
CA GLU A 5 -16.86 -1.24 -4.54
C GLU A 5 -15.51 -1.01 -3.87
N SER A 6 -14.47 -1.64 -4.40
CA SER A 6 -13.11 -1.38 -3.96
C SER A 6 -12.79 0.05 -4.36
N LYS A 7 -12.90 0.96 -3.39
CA LYS A 7 -12.43 2.34 -3.57
C LYS A 7 -10.97 2.28 -3.96
N GLU A 8 -10.62 2.99 -5.04
CA GLU A 8 -9.22 3.12 -5.42
C GLU A 8 -8.42 3.76 -4.28
N ILE A 9 -7.16 3.33 -4.11
CA ILE A 9 -6.35 3.70 -2.94
C ILE A 9 -6.16 5.22 -2.79
N HIS A 10 -6.24 5.97 -3.89
CA HIS A 10 -6.11 7.42 -3.90
C HIS A 10 -7.38 8.16 -3.42
N HIS A 11 -8.47 7.44 -3.13
CA HIS A 11 -9.68 7.98 -2.50
C HIS A 11 -9.73 7.73 -0.98
N ILE A 12 -8.74 7.04 -0.42
CA ILE A 12 -8.63 6.78 1.02
C ILE A 12 -8.09 8.05 1.70
N GLU A 13 -8.52 8.38 2.91
CA GLU A 13 -7.92 9.50 3.68
C GLU A 13 -6.42 9.25 3.93
N PRO A 14 -5.54 10.27 3.84
CA PRO A 14 -4.08 10.10 4.00
C PRO A 14 -3.65 9.35 5.25
N THR A 15 -4.26 9.69 6.40
CA THR A 15 -3.97 9.04 7.68
C THR A 15 -4.38 7.57 7.67
N LEU A 16 -5.55 7.26 7.13
CA LEU A 16 -6.06 5.90 7.05
C LEU A 16 -5.25 5.05 6.06
N LEU A 17 -4.80 5.64 4.95
CA LEU A 17 -3.92 4.95 4.00
C LEU A 17 -2.56 4.65 4.63
N ASP A 18 -2.00 5.58 5.42
CA ASP A 18 -0.75 5.37 6.14
C ASP A 18 -0.87 4.22 7.14
N GLU A 19 -1.97 4.15 7.90
CA GLU A 19 -2.26 3.03 8.81
C GLU A 19 -2.37 1.68 8.07
N TYR A 20 -3.01 1.66 6.90
CA TYR A 20 -3.10 0.44 6.07
C TYR A 20 -1.74 0.00 5.55
N LEU A 21 -0.93 0.92 5.05
CA LEU A 21 0.42 0.63 4.56
C LEU A 21 1.34 0.17 5.70
N ALA A 22 1.28 0.83 6.86
CA ALA A 22 2.04 0.41 8.04
C ALA A 22 1.65 -1.00 8.49
N THR A 23 0.35 -1.29 8.55
CA THR A 23 -0.16 -2.64 8.91
C THR A 23 0.30 -3.70 7.92
N PHE A 24 0.25 -3.40 6.61
CA PHE A 24 0.75 -4.29 5.57
C PHE A 24 2.25 -4.54 5.69
N LEU A 25 3.06 -3.50 5.87
CA LEU A 25 4.50 -3.65 6.03
C LEU A 25 4.87 -4.41 7.32
N LEU A 26 4.11 -4.22 8.40
CA LEU A 26 4.30 -4.95 9.65
C LEU A 26 3.89 -6.43 9.52
N SER A 27 2.85 -6.74 8.75
CA SER A 27 2.45 -8.14 8.53
C SER A 27 3.50 -8.91 7.74
N LEU A 28 4.14 -8.26 6.75
CA LEU A 28 5.27 -8.80 6.00
C LEU A 28 6.52 -9.03 6.85
N LYS A 29 6.72 -8.24 7.92
CA LYS A 29 7.84 -8.42 8.86
C LYS A 29 7.60 -9.53 9.89
N LYS A 30 6.34 -9.76 10.27
CA LYS A 30 5.96 -10.78 11.27
C LYS A 30 5.91 -12.18 10.69
N SER A 31 5.58 -12.28 9.40
CA SER A 31 5.76 -13.52 8.68
C SER A 31 7.28 -13.64 8.43
N ASN A 32 7.92 -14.71 8.90
CA ASN A 32 9.35 -15.01 8.66
C ASN A 32 9.61 -15.33 7.18
N VAL A 33 9.06 -14.51 6.29
CA VAL A 33 8.86 -14.79 4.88
C VAL A 33 10.15 -14.48 4.16
N THR A 34 10.91 -15.55 4.02
CA THR A 34 11.95 -15.76 3.03
C THR A 34 11.46 -15.57 1.58
N ASP A 35 10.15 -15.38 1.34
CA ASP A 35 9.56 -15.33 0.01
C ASP A 35 9.54 -13.93 -0.63
N PHE A 36 9.84 -12.86 0.13
CA PHE A 36 9.96 -11.51 -0.43
C PHE A 36 11.39 -11.00 -0.36
N GLU A 37 12.06 -10.99 -1.51
CA GLU A 37 13.34 -10.33 -1.65
C GLU A 37 13.21 -8.83 -1.29
N PRO A 38 14.14 -8.25 -0.51
CA PRO A 38 14.08 -6.83 -0.13
C PRO A 38 13.96 -5.85 -1.31
N SER A 39 14.45 -6.23 -2.49
CA SER A 39 14.32 -5.46 -3.73
C SER A 39 12.88 -5.38 -4.22
N SER A 40 12.12 -6.47 -4.14
CA SER A 40 10.70 -6.54 -4.50
C SER A 40 9.83 -5.66 -3.60
N LEU A 41 10.10 -5.63 -2.29
CA LEU A 41 9.38 -4.76 -1.36
C LEU A 41 9.60 -3.27 -1.69
N ARG A 42 10.85 -2.89 -1.97
CA ARG A 42 11.17 -1.52 -2.44
C ARG A 42 10.45 -1.19 -3.75
N GLY A 43 10.37 -2.14 -4.67
CA GLY A 43 9.63 -1.99 -5.92
C GLY A 43 8.13 -1.75 -5.74
N ILE A 44 7.50 -2.45 -4.78
CA ILE A 44 6.09 -2.24 -4.42
C ILE A 44 5.89 -0.84 -3.85
N ILE A 45 6.70 -0.45 -2.86
CA ILE A 45 6.61 0.89 -2.23
C ILE A 45 6.77 1.98 -3.28
N ALA A 46 7.77 1.88 -4.16
CA ALA A 46 8.00 2.83 -5.24
C ALA A 46 6.83 2.89 -6.25
N SER A 47 6.20 1.75 -6.53
CA SER A 47 5.05 1.69 -7.44
C SER A 47 3.81 2.36 -6.84
N VAL A 48 3.57 2.15 -5.53
CA VAL A 48 2.49 2.82 -4.78
C VAL A 48 2.73 4.33 -4.73
N ASP A 49 3.91 4.77 -4.32
CA ASP A 49 4.27 6.20 -4.26
C ASP A 49 4.09 6.89 -5.63
N ARG A 50 4.58 6.26 -6.71
CA ARG A 50 4.38 6.76 -8.07
C ARG A 50 2.90 6.85 -8.46
N TYR A 51 2.10 5.87 -8.08
CA TYR A 51 0.66 5.88 -8.36
C TYR A 51 -0.04 7.01 -7.60
N LEU A 52 0.23 7.19 -6.31
CA LEU A 52 -0.35 8.26 -5.49
C LEU A 52 0.02 9.65 -6.02
N LYS A 53 1.28 9.86 -6.40
CA LYS A 53 1.75 11.12 -7.02
C LYS A 53 1.02 11.45 -8.32
N ARG A 54 0.76 10.45 -9.18
CA ARG A 54 -0.02 10.66 -10.42
C ARG A 54 -1.45 11.13 -10.16
N HIS A 55 -2.01 10.78 -9.01
CA HIS A 55 -3.35 11.18 -8.59
C HIS A 55 -3.35 12.41 -7.69
N ARG A 56 -2.21 13.09 -7.53
CA ARG A 56 -2.05 14.28 -6.67
C ARG A 56 -2.52 14.02 -5.23
N TYR A 57 -2.32 12.80 -4.76
CA TYR A 57 -2.74 12.37 -3.44
C TYR A 57 -1.98 13.14 -2.35
N GLY A 58 -2.69 13.70 -1.37
CA GLY A 58 -2.10 14.47 -0.26
C GLY A 58 -1.44 15.80 -0.66
N CYS A 59 -1.73 16.30 -1.87
CA CYS A 59 -1.30 17.62 -2.34
C CYS A 59 -2.33 18.71 -2.03
#